data_AF-A0A1I7CDV4-F1
#
_entry.id   AF-A0A1I7CDV4-F1
#
_cell.length_a   1.000
_cell.length_b   1.000
_cell.length_c   1.000
_cell.angle_alpha   90.00
_cell.angle_beta   90.00
_cell.angle_gamma   90.00
#
_symmetry.space_group_name_H-M   'P 1'
#
loop_
_entity.id
_entity.type
_entity.pdbx_description
1 polymer ?
#
loop_
_entity_poly.entity_id
_entity_poly.type
_entity_poly.pdbx_seq_one_letter_code
_entity_poly.pdbx_strand_id
1 'polypeptide(L)' 'MSDDLTLDIDGEQYVVRQGGDLGLQVGRRNGGEVAWLDDVDPALLTEDARAALAEGDTSNEALRVAISGIVQAEVERGG' A
#
# COMPACT_ATOMS: atom_id res chain seq x y z
N MET A 1 1.26 9.94 15.22
CA MET A 1 0.90 10.45 13.88
C MET A 1 1.38 9.38 12.93
N SER A 2 0.48 8.54 12.42
CA SER A 2 0.80 7.65 11.32
C SER A 2 0.82 8.50 10.07
N ASP A 3 1.93 8.50 9.34
CA ASP A 3 2.05 9.22 8.07
C ASP A 3 1.36 8.37 6.99
N ASP A 4 0.33 8.92 6.36
CA ASP A 4 -0.26 8.31 5.18
C ASP A 4 0.60 8.62 3.95
N LEU A 5 1.11 7.57 3.34
CA LEU A 5 1.95 7.64 2.16
C LEU A 5 1.08 7.48 0.93
N THR A 6 1.08 8.47 0.05
CA THR A 6 0.39 8.36 -1.24
C THR A 6 1.39 7.95 -2.32
N LEU A 7 1.11 6.84 -3.00
CA LEU A 7 1.84 6.34 -4.15
C LEU A 7 1.02 6.52 -5.43
N ASP A 8 1.71 6.82 -6.52
CA ASP A 8 1.14 6.76 -7.87
C ASP A 8 1.71 5.51 -8.57
N ILE A 9 0.81 4.63 -8.98
CA ILE A 9 1.14 3.36 -9.65
C ILE A 9 0.23 3.26 -10.87
N ASP A 10 0.82 3.24 -12.07
CA ASP A 10 0.09 3.14 -13.34
C ASP A 10 -1.02 4.21 -13.54
N GLY A 11 -0.84 5.40 -12.97
CA GLY A 11 -1.81 6.51 -13.03
C GLY A 11 -2.98 6.38 -12.04
N GLU A 12 -2.92 5.41 -11.14
CA GLU A 12 -3.84 5.24 -10.03
C GLU A 12 -3.16 5.65 -8.71
N GLN A 13 -3.93 6.28 -7.82
CA GLN A 13 -3.42 6.73 -6.52
C GLN A 13 -3.74 5.71 -5.44
N TYR A 14 -2.70 5.24 -4.76
CA TYR A 14 -2.77 4.33 -3.62
C TYR A 14 -2.33 5.05 -2.35
N VAL A 15 -3.00 4.79 -1.24
CA VAL A 15 -2.69 5.33 0.07
C VAL A 15 -2.28 4.17 0.96
N VAL A 16 -1.10 4.26 1.54
CA VAL A 16 -0.56 3.26 2.44
C VAL A 16 -0.41 3.90 3.81
N ARG A 17 -0.90 3.21 4.83
CA ARG A 17 -0.82 3.65 6.23
C ARG A 17 -0.18 2.56 7.06
N GLN A 18 0.85 2.92 7.80
CA GLN A 18 1.39 2.07 8.86
C GLN A 18 0.44 2.08 10.07
N GLY A 19 -0.02 0.89 10.46
CA GLY A 19 -1.04 0.69 11.48
C GLY A 19 -2.17 -0.25 11.01
N GLY A 20 -3.19 -0.44 11.84
CA GLY A 20 -4.26 -1.43 11.62
C GLY A 20 -4.04 -2.71 12.43
N ASP A 21 -4.91 -3.72 12.22
CA ASP A 21 -4.88 -4.98 12.98
C ASP A 21 -3.66 -5.85 12.61
N LEU A 22 -3.28 -5.85 11.32
CA LEU A 22 -2.11 -6.59 10.80
C LEU A 22 -0.86 -5.71 10.62
N GLY A 23 -0.98 -4.40 10.81
CA GLY A 23 0.15 -3.46 10.84
C GLY A 23 0.40 -2.67 9.55
N LEU A 24 -0.23 -3.04 8.43
CA LEU A 24 -0.24 -2.26 7.19
C LEU A 24 -1.65 -2.14 6.62
N GLN A 25 -2.09 -0.93 6.32
CA GLN A 25 -3.31 -0.66 5.58
C GLN A 25 -2.98 -0.12 4.19
N VAL A 26 -3.60 -0.71 3.17
CA VAL A 26 -3.51 -0.24 1.79
C VAL A 26 -4.90 0.19 1.36
N GLY A 27 -5.01 1.34 0.71
CA GLY A 27 -6.26 1.84 0.17
C GLY A 27 -6.06 2.43 -1.21
N ARG A 28 -7.11 2.43 -2.00
CA ARG A 28 -7.14 3.08 -3.32
C ARG A 28 -7.88 4.40 -3.21
N ARG A 29 -7.28 5.48 -3.70
CA ARG A 29 -7.92 6.80 -3.75
C ARG A 29 -8.75 6.93 -5.03
N ASN A 30 -10.05 7.17 -4.87
CA ASN A 30 -11.00 7.40 -5.95
C ASN A 30 -11.73 8.73 -5.69
N GLY A 31 -11.50 9.74 -6.54
CA GLY A 31 -12.28 10.98 -6.52
C GLY A 31 -12.21 11.80 -5.22
N GLY A 32 -11.21 11.60 -4.38
CA GLY A 32 -11.04 12.28 -3.08
C GLY A 32 -11.36 11.40 -1.87
N GLU A 33 -11.95 10.23 -2.08
CA GLU A 33 -12.19 9.22 -1.03
C GLU A 33 -11.14 8.11 -1.11
N VAL A 34 -10.82 7.48 0.02
CA VAL A 34 -9.92 6.32 0.08
C VAL A 34 -10.74 5.09 0.41
N ALA A 35 -10.82 4.17 -0.54
CA ALA A 35 -11.37 2.84 -0.34
C ALA A 35 -10.26 1.95 0.23
N TRP A 36 -10.33 1.65 1.52
CA TRP A 36 -9.36 0.78 2.19
C TRP A 36 -9.61 -0.67 1.80
N LEU A 37 -8.54 -1.37 1.47
CA LEU A 37 -8.49 -2.81 1.27
C LEU A 37 -8.34 -3.50 2.63
N ASP A 38 -8.38 -4.83 2.62
CA ASP A 38 -8.05 -5.61 3.81
C ASP A 38 -6.66 -5.24 4.39
N ASP A 39 -6.54 -5.36 5.71
CA ASP A 39 -5.26 -5.16 6.39
C ASP A 39 -4.25 -6.20 5.86
N VAL A 40 -2.99 -5.79 5.73
CA VAL A 40 -1.91 -6.61 5.21
C VAL A 40 -0.83 -6.76 6.27
N ASP A 41 -0.24 -7.95 6.36
CA ASP A 41 0.93 -8.15 7.19
C ASP A 41 2.17 -7.59 6.48
N PRO A 42 2.88 -6.60 7.05
CA PRO A 42 4.07 -6.02 6.44
C PRO A 42 5.21 -7.04 6.28
N ALA A 43 5.19 -8.19 6.96
CA ALA A 43 6.14 -9.28 6.75
C ALA A 43 6.00 -9.93 5.36
N LEU A 44 4.90 -9.72 4.65
CA LEU A 44 4.72 -10.14 3.25
C LEU A 44 5.49 -9.26 2.26
N LEU A 45 5.92 -8.06 2.70
CA LEU A 45 6.72 -7.15 1.90
C LEU A 45 8.20 -7.60 1.88
N THR A 46 8.87 -7.36 0.75
CA THR A 46 10.32 -7.52 0.64
C THR A 46 11.06 -6.58 1.59
N GLU A 47 12.32 -6.88 1.91
CA GLU A 47 13.13 -6.03 2.78
C GLU A 47 13.24 -4.59 2.24
N ASP A 48 13.49 -4.44 0.95
CA ASP A 48 13.52 -3.12 0.28
C ASP A 48 12.19 -2.37 0.38
N ALA A 49 11.04 -3.05 0.18
CA ALA A 49 9.73 -2.43 0.31
C ALA A 49 9.44 -1.99 1.75
N ARG A 50 9.86 -2.78 2.76
CA ARG A 50 9.73 -2.41 4.18
C ARG A 50 10.62 -1.23 4.54
N ALA A 51 11.85 -1.20 4.04
CA ALA A 51 12.75 -0.07 4.24
C ALA A 51 12.17 1.21 3.63
N ALA A 52 11.75 1.16 2.36
CA ALA A 52 11.11 2.27 1.68
C ALA A 52 9.85 2.76 2.40
N LEU A 53 9.01 1.84 2.90
CA LEU A 53 7.84 2.18 3.69
C LEU A 53 8.21 2.89 5.00
N ALA A 54 9.25 2.42 5.69
CA ALA A 54 9.74 3.04 6.93
C ALA A 54 10.36 4.42 6.71
N GLU A 55 11.01 4.62 5.56
CA GLU A 55 11.61 5.89 5.14
C GLU A 55 10.61 6.86 4.48
N GLY A 56 9.42 6.38 4.11
CA GLY A 56 8.43 7.15 3.36
C GLY A 56 8.81 7.35 1.88
N ASP A 57 9.68 6.49 1.33
CA ASP A 57 10.13 6.56 -0.06
C ASP A 57 9.08 5.96 -1.02
N THR A 58 8.11 6.79 -1.40
CA THR A 58 7.07 6.45 -2.38
C THR A 58 7.60 6.35 -3.83
N SER A 59 8.87 6.71 -4.06
CA SER A 59 9.53 6.56 -5.35
C SER A 59 10.24 5.22 -5.51
N ASN A 60 10.37 4.45 -4.42
CA ASN A 60 10.99 3.14 -4.45
C ASN A 60 10.19 2.14 -5.29
N GLU A 61 10.86 1.48 -6.24
CA GLU A 61 10.24 0.52 -7.13
C GLU A 61 9.75 -0.74 -6.38
N ALA A 62 10.50 -1.23 -5.40
CA ALA A 62 10.11 -2.41 -4.63
C ALA A 62 8.81 -2.17 -3.85
N LEU A 63 8.65 -0.98 -3.28
CA LEU A 63 7.41 -0.59 -2.60
C LEU A 63 6.24 -0.55 -3.59
N ARG A 64 6.41 0.10 -4.75
CA ARG A 64 5.37 0.18 -5.78
C ARG A 64 4.94 -1.20 -6.29
N VAL A 65 5.90 -2.08 -6.57
CA VAL A 65 5.61 -3.47 -7.00
C VAL A 65 4.86 -4.23 -5.93
N ALA A 66 5.26 -4.10 -4.65
CA ALA A 66 4.59 -4.79 -3.55
C ALA A 66 3.13 -4.32 -3.37
N ILE A 67 2.88 -3.00 -3.42
CA ILE A 67 1.52 -2.45 -3.33
C ILE A 67 0.68 -2.88 -4.54
N SER A 68 1.24 -2.86 -5.74
CA SER A 68 0.54 -3.36 -6.95
C SER A 68 0.13 -4.82 -6.79
N GLY A 69 1.03 -5.67 -6.28
CA GLY A 69 0.73 -7.09 -6.01
C GLY A 69 -0.39 -7.30 -5.00
N ILE A 70 -0.43 -6.50 -3.93
CA ILE A 70 -1.51 -6.53 -2.92
C ILE A 70 -2.85 -6.18 -3.56
N VAL A 71 -2.89 -5.11 -4.36
CA VAL A 71 -4.12 -4.65 -5.02
C VAL A 71 -4.64 -5.70 -6.01
N GLN A 72 -3.74 -6.30 -6.81
CA GLN A 72 -4.12 -7.38 -7.73
C GLN A 72 -4.71 -8.58 -6.98
N ALA A 73 -4.08 -8.98 -5.87
CA ALA A 73 -4.54 -10.10 -5.06
C ALA A 73 -5.91 -9.87 -4.38
N GLU A 74 -6.30 -8.61 -4.16
CA GLU A 74 -7.63 -8.23 -3.69
C GLU A 74 -8.68 -8.32 -4.82
N VAL A 75 -8.34 -7.79 -6.01
CA VAL A 75 -9.22 -7.89 -7.19
C VAL A 75 -9.53 -9.35 -7.52
N GLU A 76 -8.56 -10.26 -7.38
CA GLU A 76 -8.75 -11.70 -7.56
C GLU A 76 -9.64 -12.34 -6.47
N ARG A 77 -9.72 -11.74 -5.27
CA ARG A 77 -10.50 -12.27 -4.13
C ARG A 77 -11.94 -11.74 -4.08
N GLY A 78 -12.19 -10.53 -4.57
CA GLY A 78 -13.43 -9.78 -4.37
C GLY A 78 -14.14 -9.30 -5.64
N GLY A 79 -13.96 -9.98 -6.78
CA GLY A 79 -14.68 -9.69 -8.03
C GLY A 79 -16.18 -9.94 -7.98
#